data_AF-A0A8D2NHV1-F1
#
_entry.id   AF-A0A8D2NHV1-F1
#
_cell.length_a   1.000
_cell.length_b   1.000
_cell.length_c   1.000
_cell.angle_alpha   90.00
_cell.angle_beta   90.00
_cell.angle_gamma   90.00
#
_symmetry.space_group_name_H-M   'P 1'
#
loop_
_entity.id
_entity.type
_entity.pdbx_description
1 polymer ?
#
loop_
_entity_poly.entity_id
_entity_poly.type
_entity_poly.pdbx_seq_one_letter_code
_entity_poly.pdbx_strand_id
1 'polypeptide(L)'
;RDTSRHHQQGVSGPLKSRLEQLKKPWWREPTPLVLQHSETARLAIDAFLEQGERGYLSAIAEERELPFLSALDMEYISHQRNQSFPDPSAMKDKEADPGDADTGDRVSLNSELTSGTYFPLMSDVLPPELELGWPGTPLLTLSGQTQATVIFQRNKTNSIKDLVRSLISRARTVIAIVMDLFTDMEILCDLLEASSRRHIPVYLILDEEYLKHFVEMCNKMALTQDSFPNMRIRCLSGDTYYSKAGKKFAGQVLEKFVLVDCDQVLAGTYSFTWLCSQVHTGLVTHFRGQIVAEFEKEFRFLYAESRAVTSFCVPDPGTCLSSWNTSKVDNCLLKPTQGNDTETLSPSSSLSNPRPRPVPVLAPILVPFRLPSRRRQLRSHSPSRLPS
;
A
#
# COMPACT_ATOMS: atom_id res chain seq x y z
N ARG A 1 -2.83 -63.01 -1.51
CA ARG A 1 -1.81 -62.11 -2.08
C ARG A 1 -2.48 -61.32 -3.19
N ASP A 2 -2.08 -60.06 -3.30
CA ASP A 2 -2.35 -59.12 -4.40
C ASP A 2 -3.70 -58.38 -4.41
N THR A 3 -3.80 -57.40 -3.51
CA THR A 3 -4.55 -56.16 -3.77
C THR A 3 -3.65 -55.21 -4.57
N SER A 4 -3.95 -55.06 -5.86
CA SER A 4 -3.32 -54.09 -6.76
C SER A 4 -3.58 -52.66 -6.28
N ARG A 5 -2.55 -52.01 -5.72
CA ARG A 5 -2.54 -50.54 -5.60
C ARG A 5 -2.34 -49.96 -6.99
N HIS A 6 -3.42 -49.45 -7.59
CA HIS A 6 -3.31 -48.53 -8.72
C HIS A 6 -2.43 -47.34 -8.30
N HIS A 7 -1.19 -47.31 -8.79
CA HIS A 7 -0.40 -46.10 -8.82
C HIS A 7 -1.09 -45.16 -9.81
N GLN A 8 -1.91 -44.24 -9.33
CA GLN A 8 -2.17 -43.02 -10.07
C GLN A 8 -0.80 -42.40 -10.34
N GLN A 9 -0.43 -42.30 -11.61
CA GLN A 9 0.72 -41.53 -12.06
C GLN A 9 0.40 -40.07 -11.72
N GLY A 10 0.72 -39.68 -10.49
CA GLY A 10 0.33 -38.39 -9.93
C GLY A 10 0.95 -37.27 -10.75
N VAL A 11 0.11 -36.37 -11.24
CA VAL A 11 0.54 -35.16 -11.95
C VAL A 11 1.44 -34.37 -11.02
N SER A 12 2.69 -34.14 -11.41
CA SER A 12 3.62 -33.30 -10.64
C SER A 12 3.12 -31.85 -10.59
N GLY A 13 3.40 -31.16 -9.49
CA GLY A 13 3.09 -29.73 -9.35
C GLY A 13 3.66 -28.89 -10.50
N PRO A 14 3.02 -27.75 -10.85
CA PRO A 14 3.44 -26.88 -11.94
C PRO A 14 4.94 -26.52 -11.96
N LEU A 15 5.52 -26.14 -10.81
CA LEU A 15 6.92 -25.70 -10.76
C LEU A 15 7.87 -26.89 -10.93
N LYS A 16 7.58 -28.02 -10.28
CA LYS A 16 8.33 -29.27 -10.46
C LYS A 16 8.27 -29.78 -11.89
N SER A 17 7.08 -29.78 -12.51
CA SER A 17 6.87 -30.18 -13.89
C SER A 17 7.70 -29.32 -14.86
N ARG A 18 7.71 -28.00 -14.64
CA ARG A 18 8.54 -27.07 -15.42
C ARG A 18 10.03 -27.35 -15.25
N LEU A 19 10.50 -27.58 -14.02
CA LEU A 19 11.92 -27.90 -13.78
C LEU A 19 12.33 -29.21 -14.46
N GLU A 20 11.49 -30.25 -14.39
CA GLU A 20 11.75 -31.53 -15.08
C GLU A 20 11.73 -31.41 -16.60
N GLN A 21 10.94 -30.49 -17.16
CA GLN A 21 10.98 -30.16 -18.59
C GLN A 21 12.30 -29.48 -18.98
N LEU A 22 12.79 -28.53 -18.17
CA LEU A 22 14.05 -27.83 -18.41
C LEU A 22 15.29 -28.74 -18.32
N LYS A 23 15.22 -29.83 -17.55
CA LYS A 23 16.30 -30.83 -17.49
C LYS A 23 16.45 -31.65 -18.78
N LYS A 24 15.48 -31.60 -19.70
CA LYS A 24 15.52 -32.40 -20.93
C LYS A 24 16.42 -31.74 -21.98
N PRO A 25 17.42 -32.45 -22.55
CA PRO A 25 18.40 -31.88 -23.49
C PRO A 25 17.82 -31.25 -24.75
N TRP A 26 16.62 -31.66 -25.15
CA TRP A 26 15.95 -31.21 -26.37
C TRP A 26 14.90 -30.12 -26.13
N TRP A 27 14.84 -29.54 -24.91
CA TRP A 27 13.87 -28.50 -24.60
C TRP A 27 14.17 -27.22 -25.40
N ARG A 28 13.25 -26.83 -26.30
CA ARG A 28 13.40 -25.68 -27.21
C ARG A 28 12.25 -24.68 -27.21
N GLU A 29 11.14 -24.98 -26.54
CA GLU A 29 9.94 -24.15 -26.62
C GLU A 29 9.62 -23.51 -25.26
N PRO A 30 9.41 -22.18 -25.19
CA PRO A 30 8.93 -21.54 -23.97
C PRO A 30 7.51 -22.03 -23.66
N THR A 31 7.32 -22.74 -22.55
CA THR A 31 5.99 -23.03 -22.02
C THR A 31 5.26 -21.69 -21.81
N PRO A 32 3.98 -21.55 -22.21
CA PRO A 32 3.23 -20.34 -21.90
C PRO A 32 3.26 -20.10 -20.39
N LEU A 33 3.56 -18.87 -19.99
CA LEU A 33 3.65 -18.43 -18.59
C LEU A 33 2.26 -18.58 -17.94
N VAL A 34 1.97 -19.74 -17.34
CA VAL A 34 0.82 -19.90 -16.45
C VAL A 34 1.23 -19.30 -15.10
N LEU A 35 1.21 -17.97 -15.01
CA LEU A 35 1.65 -17.21 -13.84
C LEU A 35 0.51 -16.39 -13.22
N GLN A 36 -0.73 -16.88 -13.23
CA GLN A 36 -1.78 -16.08 -12.60
C GLN A 36 -2.35 -16.70 -11.33
N HIS A 37 -2.55 -18.00 -11.19
CA HIS A 37 -3.00 -18.56 -9.90
C HIS A 37 -2.52 -20.01 -9.77
N SER A 38 -1.56 -20.26 -8.88
CA SER A 38 -1.15 -21.63 -8.53
C SER A 38 -1.95 -22.10 -7.32
N GLU A 39 -2.94 -22.96 -7.56
CA GLU A 39 -3.75 -23.54 -6.48
C GLU A 39 -2.89 -24.33 -5.48
N THR A 40 -1.89 -25.05 -5.99
CA THR A 40 -0.90 -25.75 -5.16
C THR A 40 -0.11 -24.79 -4.26
N ALA A 41 0.30 -23.63 -4.78
CA ALA A 41 0.97 -22.63 -3.94
C ALA A 41 0.02 -22.09 -2.88
N ARG A 42 -1.24 -21.80 -3.25
CA ARG A 42 -2.27 -21.34 -2.32
C ARG A 42 -2.49 -22.33 -1.17
N LEU A 43 -2.62 -23.63 -1.46
CA LEU A 43 -2.78 -24.69 -0.46
C LEU A 43 -1.56 -24.79 0.47
N ALA A 44 -0.34 -24.68 -0.07
CA ALA A 44 0.87 -24.71 0.73
C ALA A 44 0.98 -23.50 1.68
N ILE A 45 0.57 -22.31 1.25
CA ILE A 45 0.54 -21.10 2.10
C ILE A 45 -0.56 -21.19 3.16
N ASP A 46 -1.75 -21.70 2.82
CA ASP A 46 -2.82 -21.96 3.81
C ASP A 46 -2.33 -22.91 4.90
N ALA A 47 -1.71 -24.04 4.51
CA ALA A 47 -1.16 -25.00 5.44
C ALA A 47 -0.02 -24.42 6.29
N PHE A 48 0.81 -23.52 5.71
CA PHE A 48 1.83 -22.78 6.45
C PHE A 48 1.20 -21.90 7.54
N LEU A 49 0.18 -21.12 7.20
CA LEU A 49 -0.48 -20.24 8.15
C LEU A 49 -1.17 -21.02 9.27
N GLU A 50 -1.71 -22.19 8.97
CA GLU A 50 -2.36 -23.07 9.93
C GLU A 50 -1.36 -23.76 10.88
N GLN A 51 -0.40 -24.49 10.32
CA GLN A 51 0.42 -25.48 11.03
C GLN A 51 1.92 -25.15 11.02
N GLY A 52 2.30 -23.98 10.48
CA GLY A 52 3.69 -23.56 10.32
C GLY A 52 4.43 -24.34 9.24
N GLU A 53 5.76 -24.34 9.32
CA GLU A 53 6.65 -24.99 8.35
C GLU A 53 6.31 -26.47 8.11
N ARG A 54 5.89 -27.19 9.15
CA ARG A 54 5.49 -28.61 9.02
C ARG A 54 4.28 -28.79 8.11
N GLY A 55 3.27 -27.94 8.25
CA GLY A 55 2.08 -27.97 7.38
C GLY A 55 2.43 -27.66 5.94
N TYR A 56 3.24 -26.63 5.74
CA TYR A 56 3.76 -26.28 4.42
C TYR A 56 4.48 -27.45 3.75
N LEU A 57 5.44 -28.08 4.43
CA LEU A 57 6.19 -29.20 3.86
C LEU A 57 5.29 -30.42 3.57
N SER A 58 4.29 -30.67 4.41
CA SER A 58 3.29 -31.72 4.17
C SER A 58 2.49 -31.43 2.90
N ALA A 59 1.98 -30.21 2.74
CA ALA A 59 1.23 -29.79 1.56
C ALA A 59 2.08 -29.85 0.28
N ILE A 60 3.35 -29.41 0.34
CA ILE A 60 4.29 -29.53 -0.79
C ILE A 60 4.49 -30.99 -1.20
N ALA A 61 4.59 -31.91 -0.24
CA ALA A 61 4.75 -33.33 -0.52
C ALA A 61 3.49 -33.95 -1.14
N GLU A 62 2.32 -33.61 -0.61
CA GLU A 62 1.01 -34.06 -1.09
C GLU A 62 0.75 -33.58 -2.52
N GLU A 63 0.98 -32.30 -2.78
CA GLU A 63 0.82 -31.66 -4.08
C GLU A 63 1.97 -31.96 -5.06
N ARG A 64 2.98 -32.73 -4.62
CA ARG A 64 4.18 -33.10 -5.39
C ARG A 64 4.86 -31.88 -6.02
N GLU A 65 4.94 -30.79 -5.27
CA GLU A 65 5.53 -29.54 -5.70
C GLU A 65 6.98 -29.39 -5.18
N LEU A 66 7.69 -28.35 -5.61
CA LEU A 66 8.95 -27.93 -5.01
C LEU A 66 8.72 -26.92 -3.88
N PRO A 67 9.47 -26.99 -2.78
CA PRO A 67 9.42 -25.96 -1.75
C PRO A 67 9.91 -24.63 -2.34
N PHE A 68 9.02 -23.65 -2.43
CA PHE A 68 9.26 -22.35 -3.06
C PHE A 68 9.46 -21.20 -2.06
N LEU A 69 8.94 -21.30 -0.83
CA LEU A 69 9.21 -20.33 0.23
C LEU A 69 10.66 -20.46 0.73
N SER A 70 11.36 -19.34 0.81
CA SER A 70 12.66 -19.25 1.48
C SER A 70 12.51 -19.13 3.00
N ALA A 71 13.61 -19.33 3.73
CA ALA A 71 13.63 -19.11 5.18
C ALA A 71 13.25 -17.67 5.56
N LEU A 72 13.64 -16.68 4.75
CA LEU A 72 13.29 -15.27 4.95
C LEU A 72 11.78 -15.05 4.80
N ASP A 73 11.16 -15.66 3.79
CA ASP A 73 9.71 -15.55 3.58
C ASP A 73 8.95 -16.20 4.74
N MET A 74 9.38 -17.38 5.18
CA MET A 74 8.76 -18.09 6.30
C MET A 74 8.88 -17.31 7.61
N GLU A 75 10.04 -16.72 7.88
CA GLU A 75 10.26 -15.88 9.07
C GLU A 75 9.36 -14.64 9.02
N TYR A 76 9.33 -13.94 7.89
CA TYR A 76 8.48 -12.77 7.69
C TYR A 76 6.99 -13.09 7.91
N ILE A 77 6.47 -14.12 7.24
CA ILE A 77 5.06 -14.52 7.36
C ILE A 77 4.74 -14.94 8.80
N SER A 78 5.65 -15.67 9.45
CA SER A 78 5.48 -16.10 10.85
C SER A 78 5.43 -14.91 11.80
N HIS A 79 6.30 -13.91 11.59
CA HIS A 79 6.33 -12.69 12.37
C HIS A 79 5.04 -11.89 12.22
N GLN A 80 4.57 -11.67 10.99
CA GLN A 80 3.28 -11.00 10.72
C GLN A 80 2.10 -11.73 11.35
N ARG A 81 2.07 -13.07 11.25
CA ARG A 81 1.04 -13.91 11.87
C ARG A 81 0.94 -13.68 13.38
N ASN A 82 2.07 -13.49 14.05
CA ASN A 82 2.11 -13.33 15.50
C ASN A 82 1.74 -11.91 15.95
N GLN A 83 1.89 -10.91 15.07
CA GLN A 83 1.51 -9.52 15.35
C GLN A 83 0.01 -9.24 15.10
N SER A 84 -0.63 -10.00 14.19
CA SER A 84 -2.08 -9.90 14.01
C SER A 84 -2.77 -10.43 15.27
N PHE A 85 -3.13 -9.53 16.18
CA PHE A 85 -3.96 -9.87 17.35
C PHE A 85 -5.22 -10.63 16.91
N PRO A 86 -5.71 -11.59 17.71
CA PRO A 86 -6.99 -12.22 17.45
C PRO A 86 -8.08 -11.13 17.47
N ASP A 87 -8.96 -11.17 16.46
CA ASP A 87 -10.09 -10.25 16.38
C ASP A 87 -10.82 -10.20 17.74
N PRO A 88 -11.17 -9.01 18.26
CA PRO A 88 -11.91 -8.86 19.52
C PRO A 88 -13.25 -9.62 19.57
N SER A 89 -13.75 -10.10 18.43
CA SER A 89 -14.95 -10.93 18.32
C SER A 89 -14.76 -12.36 18.87
N ALA A 90 -13.53 -12.86 19.02
CA ALA A 90 -13.29 -14.23 19.47
C ALA A 90 -13.28 -14.41 21.00
N MET A 91 -13.34 -13.33 21.78
CA MET A 91 -13.34 -13.38 23.26
C MET A 91 -14.73 -13.28 23.91
N LYS A 92 -15.81 -13.21 23.11
CA LYS A 92 -17.18 -13.01 23.63
C LYS A 92 -18.05 -14.28 23.72
N ASP A 93 -17.45 -15.47 23.67
CA ASP A 93 -18.19 -16.75 23.66
C ASP A 93 -18.13 -17.55 24.98
N LYS A 94 -17.74 -16.93 26.10
CA LYS A 94 -17.70 -17.62 27.41
C LYS A 94 -18.29 -16.83 28.56
N GLU A 95 -19.46 -16.22 28.38
CA GLU A 95 -20.39 -15.97 29.50
C GLU A 95 -21.76 -15.57 28.92
N ALA A 96 -22.64 -16.54 28.67
CA ALA A 96 -24.03 -16.26 28.33
C ALA A 96 -24.94 -17.20 29.15
N ASP A 97 -25.54 -16.62 30.17
CA ASP A 97 -26.70 -17.13 30.92
C ASP A 97 -27.91 -17.25 29.95
N PRO A 98 -28.78 -18.26 30.04
CA PRO A 98 -29.83 -18.49 29.07
C PRO A 98 -31.07 -17.68 29.47
N GLY A 99 -31.21 -16.47 28.96
CA GLY A 99 -32.42 -15.69 29.23
C GLY A 99 -32.41 -14.28 28.67
N ASP A 100 -32.38 -14.11 27.35
CA ASP A 100 -33.34 -13.23 26.67
C ASP A 100 -33.27 -13.46 25.17
N ALA A 101 -34.43 -13.66 24.56
CA ALA A 101 -34.56 -13.72 23.12
C ALA A 101 -34.80 -12.30 22.59
N ASP A 102 -34.31 -12.07 21.38
CA ASP A 102 -34.64 -10.96 20.48
C ASP A 102 -33.81 -9.67 20.64
N THR A 103 -32.80 -9.54 19.77
CA THR A 103 -32.39 -8.32 19.00
C THR A 103 -30.89 -8.38 18.68
N GLY A 104 -30.45 -9.42 17.96
CA GLY A 104 -29.01 -9.56 17.69
C GLY A 104 -28.68 -10.56 16.60
N ASP A 105 -29.13 -10.32 15.35
CA ASP A 105 -28.46 -10.97 14.21
C ASP A 105 -28.70 -10.32 12.84
N ARG A 106 -28.69 -8.99 12.75
CA ARG A 106 -28.81 -8.28 11.46
C ARG A 106 -27.47 -8.06 10.74
N VAL A 107 -26.34 -8.45 11.33
CA VAL A 107 -25.00 -8.24 10.74
C VAL A 107 -24.42 -9.56 10.19
N SER A 108 -24.68 -10.70 10.84
CA SER A 108 -24.20 -12.01 10.38
C SER A 108 -24.91 -12.50 9.12
N LEU A 109 -26.17 -12.13 8.91
CA LEU A 109 -26.94 -12.46 7.70
C LEU A 109 -26.45 -11.71 6.44
N ASN A 110 -25.62 -10.68 6.59
CA ASN A 110 -25.08 -9.93 5.45
C ASN A 110 -23.85 -10.65 4.83
N SER A 111 -23.22 -11.55 5.61
CA SER A 111 -22.06 -12.32 5.16
C SER A 111 -22.48 -13.46 4.22
N GLU A 112 -23.63 -14.10 4.48
CA GLU A 112 -24.18 -15.15 3.61
C GLU A 112 -24.83 -14.60 2.32
N LEU A 113 -25.25 -13.33 2.33
CA LEU A 113 -25.86 -12.67 1.17
C LEU A 113 -24.86 -12.02 0.21
N THR A 114 -23.56 -11.99 0.52
CA THR A 114 -22.52 -11.46 -0.38
C THR A 114 -21.88 -12.57 -1.25
N SER A 115 -22.61 -13.66 -1.46
CA SER A 115 -22.36 -14.57 -2.58
C SER A 115 -22.78 -13.91 -3.90
N GLY A 116 -21.89 -13.13 -4.52
CA GLY A 116 -22.09 -12.72 -5.92
C GLY A 116 -21.38 -11.44 -6.36
N THR A 117 -20.14 -11.59 -6.80
CA THR A 117 -19.58 -10.90 -7.98
C THR A 117 -19.70 -9.37 -8.09
N TYR A 118 -19.68 -8.62 -6.99
CA TYR A 118 -19.49 -7.16 -7.06
C TYR A 118 -18.05 -6.79 -6.68
N PHE A 119 -17.17 -6.78 -7.68
CA PHE A 119 -15.86 -6.13 -7.61
C PHE A 119 -15.95 -4.88 -8.49
N PRO A 120 -16.38 -3.73 -7.92
CA PRO A 120 -16.47 -2.52 -8.70
C PRO A 120 -15.08 -2.15 -9.21
N LEU A 121 -14.96 -1.91 -10.52
CA LEU A 121 -13.67 -1.53 -11.15
C LEU A 121 -13.17 -0.16 -10.65
N MET A 122 -14.00 0.59 -9.94
CA MET A 122 -13.67 1.89 -9.34
C MET A 122 -14.23 1.91 -7.91
N SER A 123 -13.42 2.38 -6.97
CA SER A 123 -13.93 2.71 -5.63
C SER A 123 -14.91 3.89 -5.74
N ASP A 124 -16.11 3.75 -5.19
CA ASP A 124 -17.10 4.83 -5.10
C ASP A 124 -16.73 5.89 -4.04
N VAL A 125 -15.60 5.69 -3.33
CA VAL A 125 -15.08 6.61 -2.31
C VAL A 125 -14.12 7.59 -2.96
N LEU A 126 -14.40 8.89 -2.79
CA LEU A 126 -13.50 9.95 -3.23
C LEU A 126 -12.17 9.85 -2.46
N PRO A 127 -11.01 9.95 -3.13
CA PRO A 127 -9.73 9.98 -2.46
C PRO A 127 -9.68 11.08 -1.39
N PRO A 128 -9.07 10.84 -0.21
CA PRO A 128 -8.81 11.87 0.78
C PRO A 128 -8.10 13.07 0.16
N GLU A 129 -8.56 14.26 0.50
CA GLU A 129 -7.88 15.48 0.08
C GLU A 129 -6.51 15.60 0.75
N LEU A 130 -5.55 16.11 0.00
CA LEU A 130 -4.21 16.42 0.50
C LEU A 130 -4.33 17.67 1.39
N GLU A 131 -4.47 17.43 2.70
CA GLU A 131 -4.89 18.41 3.72
C GLU A 131 -4.07 19.70 3.78
N LEU A 132 -2.78 19.65 3.42
CA LEU A 132 -1.87 20.81 3.42
C LEU A 132 -1.88 21.55 2.06
N GLY A 133 -2.75 21.15 1.14
CA GLY A 133 -2.79 21.61 -0.24
C GLY A 133 -1.81 20.84 -1.14
N TRP A 134 -2.03 20.98 -2.45
CA TRP A 134 -1.17 20.41 -3.48
C TRP A 134 -1.01 21.39 -4.65
N PRO A 135 0.22 21.70 -5.09
CA PRO A 135 0.42 22.63 -6.19
C PRO A 135 -0.03 22.01 -7.51
N GLY A 136 -0.45 22.86 -8.45
CA GLY A 136 -0.64 22.42 -9.84
C GLY A 136 0.69 22.01 -10.46
N THR A 137 0.69 20.96 -11.28
CA THR A 137 1.88 20.51 -12.00
C THR A 137 2.41 21.65 -12.89
N PRO A 138 3.70 22.03 -12.80
CA PRO A 138 4.23 23.13 -13.60
C PRO A 138 4.08 22.88 -15.10
N LEU A 139 3.73 23.92 -15.87
CA LEU A 139 3.56 23.82 -17.34
C LEU A 139 4.80 23.29 -18.06
N LEU A 140 6.00 23.63 -17.55
CA LEU A 140 7.28 23.13 -18.07
C LEU A 140 7.44 21.62 -17.84
N THR A 141 6.92 21.08 -16.74
CA THR A 141 6.92 19.65 -16.46
C THR A 141 5.92 18.93 -17.35
N LEU A 142 4.73 19.51 -17.58
CA LEU A 142 3.69 18.95 -18.45
C LEU A 142 4.08 18.90 -19.92
N SER A 143 4.79 19.93 -20.39
CA SER A 143 5.26 20.06 -21.78
C SER A 143 6.67 19.51 -22.01
N GLY A 144 7.38 19.19 -20.93
CA GLY A 144 8.77 18.77 -20.94
C GLY A 144 8.94 17.31 -21.33
N GLN A 145 9.95 17.03 -22.16
CA GLN A 145 10.35 15.66 -22.45
C GLN A 145 10.79 14.94 -21.17
N THR A 146 10.45 13.65 -21.07
CA THR A 146 10.91 12.79 -19.98
C THR A 146 12.44 12.72 -19.96
N GLN A 147 13.04 13.11 -18.85
CA GLN A 147 14.47 12.94 -18.58
C GLN A 147 14.67 12.03 -17.38
N ALA A 148 15.57 11.06 -17.50
CA ALA A 148 15.91 10.13 -16.43
C ALA A 148 17.44 10.04 -16.29
N THR A 149 17.97 10.42 -15.13
CA THR A 149 19.40 10.34 -14.83
C THR A 149 19.62 9.33 -13.71
N VAL A 150 20.39 8.28 -13.99
CA VAL A 150 20.69 7.23 -12.99
C VAL A 150 21.96 7.57 -12.23
N ILE A 151 21.91 7.47 -10.91
CA ILE A 151 22.98 7.83 -9.99
C ILE A 151 23.30 6.61 -9.15
N PHE A 152 24.57 6.20 -9.16
CA PHE A 152 25.07 5.04 -8.44
C PHE A 152 25.93 5.48 -7.25
N GLN A 153 25.63 4.94 -6.08
CA GLN A 153 26.46 5.12 -4.89
C GLN A 153 27.65 4.17 -4.96
N ARG A 154 28.72 4.63 -5.62
CA ARG A 154 29.99 3.89 -5.71
C ARG A 154 31.17 4.62 -5.05
N ASN A 155 31.15 5.97 -5.02
CA ASN A 155 32.27 6.80 -4.57
C ASN A 155 31.75 8.00 -3.73
N LYS A 156 32.55 8.52 -2.79
CA LYS A 156 32.23 9.71 -1.96
C LYS A 156 31.92 10.99 -2.74
N THR A 157 32.10 11.00 -4.07
CA THR A 157 31.80 12.15 -4.94
C THR A 157 30.31 12.29 -5.24
N ASN A 158 29.54 11.19 -5.23
CA ASN A 158 28.11 11.16 -5.53
C ASN A 158 27.35 10.49 -4.37
N SER A 159 27.21 11.22 -3.27
CA SER A 159 26.42 10.80 -2.12
C SER A 159 24.93 10.94 -2.45
N ILE A 160 24.18 9.82 -2.47
CA ILE A 160 22.73 9.85 -2.65
C ILE A 160 22.08 10.64 -1.50
N LYS A 161 22.65 10.54 -0.29
CA LYS A 161 22.23 11.37 0.85
C LYS A 161 22.32 12.86 0.51
N ASP A 162 23.47 13.31 0.01
CA ASP A 162 23.68 14.74 -0.28
C ASP A 162 22.73 15.23 -1.38
N LEU A 163 22.42 14.37 -2.36
CA LEU A 163 21.42 14.67 -3.38
C LEU A 163 20.02 14.84 -2.78
N VAL A 164 19.58 13.90 -1.93
CA VAL A 164 18.28 13.99 -1.24
C VAL A 164 18.20 15.27 -0.42
N ARG A 165 19.22 15.57 0.39
CA ARG A 165 19.30 16.80 1.20
C ARG A 165 19.30 18.06 0.33
N SER A 166 20.00 18.05 -0.80
CA SER A 166 20.01 19.13 -1.78
C SER A 166 18.62 19.37 -2.39
N LEU A 167 17.86 18.31 -2.70
CA LEU A 167 16.48 18.46 -3.19
C LEU A 167 15.55 19.03 -2.12
N ILE A 168 15.62 18.54 -0.88
CA ILE A 168 14.79 19.02 0.24
C ILE A 168 15.07 20.50 0.55
N SER A 169 16.35 20.89 0.58
CA SER A 169 16.75 22.28 0.84
C SER A 169 16.31 23.26 -0.26
N ARG A 170 16.18 22.78 -1.50
CA ARG A 170 15.76 23.59 -2.66
C ARG A 170 14.27 23.61 -2.92
N ALA A 171 13.50 22.74 -2.28
CA ALA A 171 12.04 22.66 -2.40
C ALA A 171 11.38 24.02 -2.10
N ARG A 172 10.27 24.30 -2.77
CA ARG A 172 9.55 25.58 -2.69
C ARG A 172 8.05 25.44 -2.46
N THR A 173 7.43 24.37 -2.93
CA THR A 173 5.95 24.25 -2.95
C THR A 173 5.45 23.01 -2.25
N VAL A 174 6.06 21.83 -2.45
CA VAL A 174 5.64 20.59 -1.78
C VAL A 174 6.76 19.56 -1.76
N ILE A 175 6.79 18.75 -0.70
CA ILE A 175 7.62 17.55 -0.61
C ILE A 175 6.70 16.37 -0.31
N ALA A 176 6.74 15.34 -1.14
CA ALA A 176 5.98 14.11 -0.95
C ALA A 176 6.94 12.91 -0.99
N ILE A 177 6.91 12.09 0.05
CA ILE A 177 7.87 10.99 0.26
C ILE A 177 7.10 9.71 0.52
N VAL A 178 7.47 8.66 -0.22
CA VAL A 178 7.11 7.26 0.08
C VAL A 178 8.40 6.54 0.43
N MET A 179 8.44 5.92 1.59
CA MET A 179 9.67 5.30 2.11
C MET A 179 9.36 4.04 2.92
N ASP A 180 10.20 3.01 2.74
CA ASP A 180 10.09 1.77 3.52
C ASP A 180 10.60 1.94 4.96
N LEU A 181 11.84 2.41 5.12
CA LEU A 181 12.50 2.57 6.42
C LEU A 181 13.11 3.96 6.55
N PHE A 182 12.72 4.68 7.60
CA PHE A 182 13.19 6.04 7.87
C PHE A 182 13.70 6.17 9.32
N THR A 183 15.03 6.20 9.46
CA THR A 183 15.77 6.35 10.73
C THR A 183 16.95 7.34 10.65
N ASP A 184 17.09 8.08 9.54
CA ASP A 184 18.14 9.11 9.38
C ASP A 184 17.72 10.47 9.96
N MET A 185 18.29 10.80 11.11
CA MET A 185 18.00 12.05 11.83
C MET A 185 18.37 13.32 11.04
N GLU A 186 19.39 13.28 10.17
CA GLU A 186 19.78 14.47 9.41
C GLU A 186 18.74 14.80 8.33
N ILE A 187 18.20 13.78 7.67
CA ILE A 187 17.14 13.98 6.67
C ILE A 187 15.85 14.46 7.37
N LEU A 188 15.52 13.92 8.55
CA LEU A 188 14.36 14.39 9.30
C LEU A 188 14.51 15.86 9.72
N CYS A 189 15.70 16.28 10.16
CA CYS A 189 15.98 17.70 10.45
C CYS A 189 15.77 18.59 9.22
N ASP A 190 16.23 18.19 8.04
CA ASP A 190 16.05 18.97 6.81
C ASP A 190 14.55 19.10 6.43
N LEU A 191 13.74 18.06 6.67
CA LEU A 191 12.28 18.08 6.47
C LEU A 191 11.56 18.97 7.50
N LEU A 192 11.99 18.92 8.77
CA LEU A 192 11.49 19.82 9.81
C LEU A 192 11.83 21.27 9.50
N GLU A 193 13.02 21.54 8.96
CA GLU A 193 13.41 22.87 8.49
C GLU A 193 12.51 23.33 7.32
N ALA A 194 12.28 22.46 6.34
CA ALA A 194 11.39 22.74 5.21
C ALA A 194 9.97 23.09 5.65
N SER A 195 9.40 22.28 6.53
CA SER A 195 8.02 22.42 7.00
C SER A 195 7.84 23.59 7.96
N SER A 196 8.73 23.75 8.94
CA SER A 196 8.55 24.71 10.03
C SER A 196 9.08 26.10 9.70
N ARG A 197 10.20 26.22 8.97
CA ARG A 197 10.81 27.53 8.68
C ARG A 197 10.39 28.09 7.33
N ARG A 198 10.23 27.23 6.33
CA ARG A 198 9.84 27.62 4.96
C ARG A 198 8.36 27.43 4.68
N HIS A 199 7.60 26.86 5.61
CA HIS A 199 6.17 26.56 5.46
C HIS A 199 5.85 25.73 4.21
N ILE A 200 6.76 24.81 3.83
CA ILE A 200 6.53 23.90 2.71
C ILE A 200 5.77 22.67 3.21
N PRO A 201 4.58 22.36 2.66
CA PRO A 201 3.86 21.13 2.94
C PRO A 201 4.72 19.88 2.74
N VAL A 202 4.81 19.03 3.77
CA VAL A 202 5.50 17.74 3.69
C VAL A 202 4.52 16.59 3.91
N TYR A 203 4.42 15.69 2.95
CA TYR A 203 3.68 14.45 3.09
C TYR A 203 4.64 13.27 3.15
N LEU A 204 4.53 12.44 4.18
CA LEU A 204 5.39 11.29 4.41
C LEU A 204 4.52 10.04 4.59
N ILE A 205 4.67 9.09 3.68
CA ILE A 205 4.05 7.76 3.75
C ILE A 205 5.16 6.76 4.06
N LEU A 206 4.98 6.01 5.15
CA LEU A 206 5.91 5.00 5.63
C LEU A 206 5.30 3.60 5.55
N ASP A 207 6.13 2.59 5.39
CA ASP A 207 5.71 1.20 5.58
C ASP A 207 5.33 0.93 7.04
N GLU A 208 4.20 0.25 7.26
CA GLU A 208 3.65 -0.01 8.60
C GLU A 208 4.57 -0.93 9.43
N GLU A 209 5.24 -1.92 8.81
CA GLU A 209 6.10 -2.87 9.54
C GLU A 209 7.29 -2.15 10.19
N TYR A 210 7.81 -1.11 9.55
CA TYR A 210 8.98 -0.36 10.03
C TYR A 210 8.66 0.97 10.73
N LEU A 211 7.38 1.36 10.82
CA LEU A 211 6.95 2.61 11.47
C LEU A 211 7.48 2.73 12.91
N LYS A 212 7.54 1.62 13.66
CA LYS A 212 8.07 1.57 15.03
C LYS A 212 9.46 2.19 15.17
N HIS A 213 10.33 2.01 14.17
CA HIS A 213 11.69 2.56 14.19
C HIS A 213 11.72 4.07 13.93
N PHE A 214 10.80 4.56 13.10
CA PHE A 214 10.62 6.00 12.90
C PHE A 214 10.12 6.68 14.18
N VAL A 215 9.16 6.08 14.88
CA VAL A 215 8.65 6.57 16.17
C VAL A 215 9.76 6.58 17.23
N GLU A 216 10.56 5.51 17.29
CA GLU A 216 11.72 5.43 18.19
C GLU A 216 12.74 6.55 17.90
N MET A 217 13.03 6.83 16.62
CA MET A 217 13.89 7.95 16.23
C MET A 217 13.30 9.29 16.68
N CYS A 218 12.00 9.53 16.47
CA CYS A 218 11.33 10.76 16.90
C CYS A 218 11.44 10.96 18.42
N ASN A 219 11.24 9.89 19.20
CA ASN A 219 11.37 9.93 20.66
C ASN A 219 12.81 10.23 21.11
N LYS A 220 13.82 9.65 20.45
CA LYS A 220 15.23 9.98 20.71
C LYS A 220 15.56 11.44 20.42
N MET A 221 14.85 12.06 19.49
CA MET A 221 14.98 13.48 19.15
C MET A 221 14.06 14.39 19.99
N ALA A 222 13.33 13.84 20.96
CA ALA A 222 12.33 14.54 21.77
C ALA A 222 11.26 15.27 20.93
N LEU A 223 10.89 14.68 19.79
CA LEU A 223 9.84 15.20 18.91
C LEU A 223 8.47 14.68 19.35
N THR A 224 7.50 15.57 19.39
CA THR A 224 6.09 15.26 19.66
C THR A 224 5.25 15.46 18.40
N GLN A 225 3.97 15.10 18.44
CA GLN A 225 3.06 15.36 17.32
C GLN A 225 2.99 16.85 16.93
N ASP A 226 3.11 17.75 17.91
CA ASP A 226 3.11 19.20 17.69
C ASP A 226 4.37 19.70 16.96
N SER A 227 5.41 18.85 16.86
CA SER A 227 6.62 19.16 16.10
C SER A 227 6.41 19.11 14.58
N PHE A 228 5.23 18.66 14.12
CA PHE A 228 4.90 18.43 12.72
C PHE A 228 3.68 19.25 12.22
N PRO A 229 3.61 20.57 12.43
CA PRO A 229 2.41 21.35 12.11
C PRO A 229 2.09 21.37 10.60
N ASN A 230 3.13 21.42 9.75
CA ASN A 230 3.03 21.44 8.29
C ASN A 230 3.59 20.15 7.67
N MET A 231 3.41 19.03 8.38
CA MET A 231 3.82 17.71 7.93
C MET A 231 2.74 16.68 8.26
N ARG A 232 2.46 15.78 7.32
CA ARG A 232 1.49 14.69 7.48
C ARG A 232 2.22 13.36 7.35
N ILE A 233 2.27 12.64 8.46
CA ILE A 233 2.93 11.34 8.57
C ILE A 233 1.84 10.27 8.56
N ARG A 234 1.93 9.36 7.60
CA ARG A 234 0.97 8.29 7.36
C ARG A 234 1.70 6.97 7.21
N CYS A 235 1.02 5.87 7.47
CA CYS A 235 1.53 4.53 7.23
C CYS A 235 0.67 3.75 6.23
N LEU A 236 1.29 2.82 5.52
CA LEU A 236 0.65 1.94 4.56
C LEU A 236 1.27 0.54 4.69
N SER A 237 0.45 -0.50 4.49
CA SER A 237 0.89 -1.88 4.34
C SER A 237 0.67 -2.32 2.90
N GLY A 238 1.43 -3.31 2.44
CA GLY A 238 1.15 -3.98 1.16
C GLY A 238 -0.12 -4.82 1.21
N ASP A 239 -0.39 -5.53 0.11
CA ASP A 239 -1.56 -6.40 -0.01
C ASP A 239 -1.66 -7.42 1.13
N THR A 240 -2.89 -7.66 1.58
CA THR A 240 -3.15 -8.67 2.61
C THR A 240 -3.51 -10.00 1.97
N TYR A 241 -2.75 -11.03 2.32
CA TYR A 241 -3.11 -12.41 1.99
C TYR A 241 -4.14 -12.94 2.98
N TYR A 242 -5.21 -13.56 2.49
CA TYR A 242 -6.25 -14.19 3.32
C TYR A 242 -6.29 -15.69 3.05
N SER A 243 -6.13 -16.48 4.10
CA SER A 243 -6.30 -17.93 4.05
C SER A 243 -7.76 -18.34 4.15
N LYS A 244 -8.08 -19.54 3.67
CA LYS A 244 -9.43 -20.11 3.80
C LYS A 244 -9.90 -20.22 5.27
N ALA A 245 -8.97 -20.42 6.19
CA ALA A 245 -9.25 -20.49 7.63
C ALA A 245 -9.34 -19.10 8.31
N GLY A 246 -9.37 -18.01 7.53
CA GLY A 246 -9.47 -16.64 8.06
C GLY A 246 -8.17 -16.09 8.64
N LYS A 247 -7.04 -16.80 8.50
CA LYS A 247 -5.72 -16.28 8.90
C LYS A 247 -5.21 -15.34 7.81
N LYS A 248 -4.50 -14.30 8.20
CA LYS A 248 -3.98 -13.30 7.27
C LYS A 248 -2.60 -12.81 7.65
N PHE A 249 -1.89 -12.26 6.67
CA PHE A 249 -0.69 -11.46 6.85
C PHE A 249 -0.65 -10.37 5.78
N ALA A 250 -0.13 -9.20 6.12
CA ALA A 250 0.05 -8.10 5.17
C ALA A 250 1.45 -8.15 4.55
N GLY A 251 1.57 -7.67 3.31
CA GLY A 251 2.85 -7.42 2.64
C GLY A 251 3.49 -6.10 3.05
N GLN A 252 4.67 -5.82 2.51
CA GLN A 252 5.40 -4.56 2.73
C GLN A 252 5.23 -3.61 1.55
N VAL A 253 5.27 -2.31 1.84
CA VAL A 253 5.42 -1.26 0.84
C VAL A 253 6.91 -1.05 0.58
N LEU A 254 7.38 -1.58 -0.56
CA LEU A 254 8.80 -1.51 -0.94
C LEU A 254 9.14 -0.30 -1.81
N GLU A 255 8.12 0.47 -2.20
CA GLU A 255 8.26 1.66 -3.03
C GLU A 255 9.01 2.76 -2.28
N LYS A 256 9.94 3.40 -3.01
CA LYS A 256 10.82 4.44 -2.46
C LYS A 256 10.98 5.55 -3.47
N PHE A 257 10.33 6.68 -3.22
CA PHE A 257 10.53 7.88 -4.01
C PHE A 257 10.29 9.17 -3.23
N VAL A 258 10.97 10.22 -3.69
CA VAL A 258 10.83 11.60 -3.20
C VAL A 258 10.38 12.46 -4.37
N LEU A 259 9.18 13.02 -4.28
CA LEU A 259 8.63 13.98 -5.23
C LEU A 259 8.77 15.39 -4.64
N VAL A 260 9.40 16.30 -5.39
CA VAL A 260 9.63 17.69 -4.98
C VAL A 260 9.01 18.63 -6.00
N ASP A 261 8.23 19.58 -5.50
CA ASP A 261 7.59 20.69 -6.23
C ASP A 261 6.73 20.28 -7.44
N CYS A 262 6.32 19.01 -7.53
CA CYS A 262 5.68 18.41 -8.70
C CYS A 262 6.47 18.57 -10.01
N ASP A 263 7.80 18.77 -9.90
CA ASP A 263 8.71 18.96 -11.04
C ASP A 263 9.76 17.85 -11.14
N GLN A 264 10.13 17.23 -10.01
CA GLN A 264 11.22 16.29 -9.94
C GLN A 264 10.90 15.13 -9.02
N VAL A 265 11.34 13.94 -9.42
CA VAL A 265 11.21 12.73 -8.60
C VAL A 265 12.56 12.04 -8.48
N LEU A 266 12.91 11.60 -7.29
CA LEU A 266 14.05 10.73 -7.05
C LEU A 266 13.53 9.38 -6.55
N ALA A 267 13.72 8.30 -7.31
CA ALA A 267 13.23 6.97 -6.95
C ALA A 267 14.34 5.92 -7.06
N GLY A 268 14.35 4.91 -6.18
CA GLY A 268 15.37 3.86 -6.25
C GLY A 268 15.44 2.96 -5.03
N THR A 269 16.64 2.49 -4.72
CA THR A 269 16.87 1.49 -3.65
C THR A 269 17.31 2.11 -2.32
N TYR A 270 17.41 3.44 -2.24
CA TYR A 270 17.96 4.13 -1.08
C TYR A 270 16.89 4.37 -0.01
N SER A 271 17.00 3.68 1.12
CA SER A 271 16.20 3.94 2.32
C SER A 271 16.83 5.04 3.17
N PHE A 272 16.04 5.79 3.94
CA PHE A 272 16.55 6.86 4.79
C PHE A 272 17.13 6.31 6.10
N THR A 273 18.29 5.67 5.99
CA THR A 273 19.02 5.08 7.11
C THR A 273 20.50 5.44 7.07
N TRP A 274 21.14 5.40 8.24
CA TRP A 274 22.59 5.57 8.33
C TRP A 274 23.36 4.54 7.49
N LEU A 275 22.90 3.28 7.47
CA LEU A 275 23.54 2.21 6.68
C LEU A 275 23.47 2.47 5.18
N CYS A 276 22.34 2.98 4.68
CA CYS A 276 22.23 3.40 3.27
C CYS A 276 23.21 4.52 2.94
N SER A 277 23.51 5.43 3.88
CA SER A 277 24.51 6.48 3.67
C SER A 277 25.96 5.99 3.71
N GLN A 278 26.28 4.97 4.53
CA GLN A 278 27.66 4.66 4.88
C GLN A 278 28.17 3.32 4.33
N VAL A 279 27.30 2.32 4.24
CA VAL A 279 27.71 0.91 4.03
C VAL A 279 27.06 0.32 2.78
N HIS A 280 25.75 0.50 2.61
CA HIS A 280 25.05 -0.10 1.48
C HIS A 280 25.42 0.59 0.17
N THR A 281 25.45 -0.20 -0.90
CA THR A 281 25.49 0.32 -2.25
C THR A 281 24.06 0.35 -2.78
N GLY A 282 23.72 1.43 -3.45
CA GLY A 282 22.38 1.64 -3.97
C GLY A 282 22.41 2.49 -5.23
N LEU A 283 21.24 2.63 -5.84
CA LEU A 283 21.03 3.53 -6.95
C LEU A 283 19.75 4.32 -6.75
N VAL A 284 19.73 5.50 -7.34
CA VAL A 284 18.52 6.30 -7.52
C VAL A 284 18.47 6.81 -8.95
N THR A 285 17.26 6.98 -9.45
CA THR A 285 17.00 7.62 -10.73
C THR A 285 16.29 8.94 -10.47
N HIS A 286 16.88 10.00 -11.00
CA HIS A 286 16.31 11.34 -10.97
C HIS A 286 15.50 11.58 -12.24
N PHE A 287 14.19 11.71 -12.07
CA PHE A 287 13.21 11.92 -13.13
C PHE A 287 12.76 13.37 -13.19
N ARG A 288 12.58 13.88 -14.42
CA ARG A 288 12.01 15.19 -14.74
C ARG A 288 11.12 15.12 -15.98
N GLY A 289 10.26 16.12 -16.14
CA GLY A 289 9.30 16.21 -17.26
C GLY A 289 8.03 15.40 -17.02
N GLN A 290 7.32 15.05 -18.08
CA GLN A 290 5.96 14.47 -18.01
C GLN A 290 5.82 13.23 -17.12
N ILE A 291 6.88 12.42 -16.95
CA ILE A 291 6.85 11.21 -16.11
C ILE A 291 6.54 11.50 -14.63
N VAL A 292 6.81 12.73 -14.17
CA VAL A 292 6.52 13.14 -12.79
C VAL A 292 5.02 13.06 -12.48
N ALA A 293 4.15 13.25 -13.48
CA ALA A 293 2.71 13.13 -13.32
C ALA A 293 2.27 11.70 -12.94
N GLU A 294 2.97 10.66 -13.40
CA GLU A 294 2.68 9.27 -13.04
C GLU A 294 3.02 9.00 -11.57
N PHE A 295 4.14 9.53 -11.08
CA PHE A 295 4.49 9.46 -9.65
C PHE A 295 3.54 10.31 -8.79
N GLU A 296 3.09 11.46 -9.30
CA GLU A 296 2.09 12.30 -8.63
C GLU A 296 0.76 11.56 -8.46
N LYS A 297 0.36 10.80 -9.48
CA LYS A 297 -0.83 9.96 -9.47
C LYS A 297 -0.68 8.79 -8.50
N GLU A 298 0.47 8.11 -8.55
CA GLU A 298 0.78 7.01 -7.63
C GLU A 298 0.78 7.47 -6.17
N PHE A 299 1.43 8.60 -5.87
CA PHE A 299 1.42 9.18 -4.54
C PHE A 299 0.00 9.42 -4.01
N ARG A 300 -0.92 9.87 -4.86
CA ARG A 300 -2.32 10.07 -4.47
C ARG A 300 -3.06 8.77 -4.18
N PHE A 301 -2.79 7.70 -4.93
CA PHE A 301 -3.35 6.38 -4.63
C PHE A 301 -2.86 5.89 -3.27
N LEU A 302 -1.55 5.91 -3.04
CA LEU A 302 -0.95 5.50 -1.77
C LEU A 302 -1.45 6.36 -0.61
N TYR A 303 -1.59 7.68 -0.81
CA TYR A 303 -2.12 8.57 0.21
C TYR A 303 -3.56 8.23 0.57
N ALA A 304 -4.37 7.87 -0.43
CA ALA A 304 -5.76 7.49 -0.22
C ALA A 304 -5.93 6.19 0.57
N GLU A 305 -5.03 5.22 0.37
CA GLU A 305 -5.04 3.94 1.07
C GLU A 305 -4.36 4.00 2.45
N SER A 306 -3.45 4.96 2.64
CA SER A 306 -2.68 5.09 3.87
C SER A 306 -3.52 5.55 5.07
N ARG A 307 -3.03 5.29 6.28
CA ARG A 307 -3.64 5.68 7.57
C ARG A 307 -2.81 6.75 8.26
N ALA A 308 -3.46 7.73 8.88
CA ALA A 308 -2.75 8.76 9.64
C ALA A 308 -2.08 8.19 10.89
N VAL A 309 -0.84 8.60 11.16
CA VAL A 309 -0.12 8.23 12.39
C VAL A 309 -0.47 9.25 13.48
N THR A 310 -1.30 8.84 14.44
CA THR A 310 -1.91 9.72 15.44
C THR A 310 -1.24 9.69 16.82
N SER A 311 -0.25 8.83 17.04
CA SER A 311 0.49 8.78 18.30
C SER A 311 1.93 8.33 18.11
N PHE A 312 2.89 9.09 18.63
CA PHE A 312 4.31 8.73 18.72
C PHE A 312 4.66 7.99 20.02
N CYS A 313 3.67 7.38 20.68
CA CYS A 313 3.89 6.63 21.90
C CYS A 313 4.46 5.24 21.58
N VAL A 314 5.62 4.91 22.15
CA VAL A 314 6.13 3.54 22.18
C VAL A 314 5.42 2.83 23.34
N PRO A 315 4.77 1.67 23.12
CA PRO A 315 4.29 0.85 24.22
C PRO A 315 5.48 0.40 25.06
N ASP A 316 5.48 0.68 26.37
CA ASP A 316 6.44 0.07 27.29
C ASP A 316 6.33 -1.47 27.19
N PRO A 317 7.45 -2.21 27.19
CA PRO A 317 7.45 -3.67 27.06
C PRO A 317 6.85 -4.44 28.26
N GLY A 318 6.07 -3.78 29.13
CA GLY A 318 5.53 -4.34 30.37
C GLY A 318 4.04 -4.10 30.65
N THR A 319 3.29 -3.41 29.77
CA THR A 319 1.87 -3.13 30.04
C THR A 319 1.01 -3.58 28.87
N CYS A 320 0.13 -4.55 29.10
CA CYS A 320 -0.90 -4.97 28.15
C CYS A 320 -1.74 -3.74 27.75
N LEU A 321 -1.76 -3.42 26.46
CA LEU A 321 -2.67 -2.41 25.89
C LEU A 321 -4.11 -2.91 26.08
N SER A 322 -4.78 -2.42 27.12
CA SER A 322 -6.23 -2.53 27.23
C SER A 322 -6.87 -1.20 26.83
N SER A 323 -7.74 -1.30 25.83
CA SER A 323 -8.66 -0.27 25.34
C SER A 323 -8.04 0.92 24.58
N TRP A 324 -7.99 0.77 23.25
CA TRP A 324 -8.17 1.91 22.36
C TRP A 324 -9.66 2.30 22.43
N ASN A 325 -10.03 3.13 23.40
CA ASN A 325 -11.40 3.64 23.50
C ASN A 325 -11.59 4.82 22.54
N THR A 326 -12.20 4.55 21.39
CA THR A 326 -12.95 5.54 20.61
C THR A 326 -14.24 5.87 21.35
N SER A 327 -14.18 6.82 22.30
CA SER A 327 -15.38 7.57 22.72
C SER A 327 -14.98 8.85 23.46
N LYS A 328 -14.93 9.96 22.71
CA LYS A 328 -15.34 11.31 23.16
C LYS A 328 -15.13 12.32 22.03
N VAL A 329 -16.02 12.26 21.05
CA VAL A 329 -16.51 13.49 20.41
C VAL A 329 -17.91 13.66 20.98
N ASP A 330 -18.01 14.43 22.06
CA ASP A 330 -19.13 15.33 22.34
C ASP A 330 -18.95 16.00 23.71
N ASN A 331 -19.37 17.26 23.76
CA ASN A 331 -19.46 18.19 24.88
C ASN A 331 -18.19 18.94 25.28
N CYS A 332 -17.93 20.03 24.54
CA CYS A 332 -17.43 21.24 25.16
C CYS A 332 -18.13 22.47 24.57
N LEU A 333 -19.40 22.67 24.94
CA LEU A 333 -20.01 24.00 24.98
C LEU A 333 -21.21 23.95 25.94
N LEU A 334 -21.56 25.12 26.49
CA LEU A 334 -22.61 25.40 27.49
C LEU A 334 -22.10 25.43 28.94
N LYS A 335 -21.46 26.56 29.25
CA LYS A 335 -21.46 27.15 30.59
C LYS A 335 -22.71 28.06 30.69
N PRO A 336 -23.54 27.99 31.74
CA PRO A 336 -24.69 28.87 31.87
C PRO A 336 -24.26 30.21 32.47
N THR A 337 -24.60 31.31 31.79
CA THR A 337 -24.55 32.65 32.38
C THR A 337 -25.98 33.16 32.49
N GLN A 338 -26.38 33.48 33.73
CA GLN A 338 -27.64 34.13 34.06
C GLN A 338 -27.81 35.44 33.28
N GLY A 339 -29.06 35.69 32.89
CA GLY A 339 -29.47 36.87 32.16
C GLY A 339 -29.46 38.15 33.00
N ASN A 340 -29.45 39.26 32.28
CA ASN A 340 -30.39 40.35 32.50
C ASN A 340 -30.50 41.18 31.21
N ASP A 341 -31.74 41.60 30.97
CA ASP A 341 -32.25 42.31 29.81
C ASP A 341 -31.60 43.69 29.62
N THR A 342 -31.60 44.21 28.38
CA THR A 342 -32.33 45.44 27.99
C THR A 342 -32.13 45.70 26.48
N GLU A 343 -33.24 46.06 25.85
CA GLU A 343 -33.49 46.40 24.45
C GLU A 343 -32.51 47.42 23.84
N THR A 344 -32.35 47.44 22.51
CA THR A 344 -32.60 48.61 21.62
C THR A 344 -32.22 48.29 20.14
N LEU A 345 -33.26 48.27 19.29
CA LEU A 345 -33.38 48.70 17.87
C LEU A 345 -32.30 48.38 16.79
N SER A 346 -32.79 47.82 15.68
CA SER A 346 -32.18 47.70 14.33
C SER A 346 -32.05 49.08 13.61
N PRO A 347 -31.45 49.26 12.39
CA PRO A 347 -31.83 48.53 11.16
C PRO A 347 -30.76 48.28 10.05
N SER A 348 -31.13 47.35 9.16
CA SER A 348 -30.95 47.32 7.69
C SER A 348 -29.54 47.30 7.06
N SER A 349 -29.28 46.26 6.24
CA SER A 349 -29.22 46.44 4.78
C SER A 349 -29.25 45.10 4.04
N SER A 350 -30.17 45.07 3.07
CA SER A 350 -30.42 44.09 2.02
C SER A 350 -29.29 44.01 0.99
N LEU A 351 -29.05 42.82 0.43
CA LEU A 351 -28.81 42.63 -1.01
C LEU A 351 -28.95 41.15 -1.39
N SER A 352 -29.58 40.94 -2.53
CA SER A 352 -30.22 39.73 -3.01
C SER A 352 -29.45 39.04 -4.14
N ASN A 353 -29.30 37.71 -4.04
CA ASN A 353 -29.21 36.67 -5.10
C ASN A 353 -28.07 36.74 -6.15
N PRO A 354 -27.65 35.63 -6.82
CA PRO A 354 -28.44 34.43 -7.14
C PRO A 354 -27.75 33.04 -6.97
N ARG A 355 -28.60 32.00 -6.97
CA ARG A 355 -28.22 30.57 -7.05
C ARG A 355 -27.69 30.20 -8.45
N PRO A 356 -26.59 29.44 -8.58
CA PRO A 356 -26.21 28.83 -9.84
C PRO A 356 -27.04 27.57 -10.14
N ARG A 357 -27.55 27.46 -11.37
CA ARG A 357 -28.14 26.23 -11.94
C ARG A 357 -27.03 25.23 -12.30
N PRO A 358 -27.25 23.91 -12.20
CA PRO A 358 -26.28 22.92 -12.65
C PRO A 358 -26.19 22.87 -14.18
N VAL A 359 -24.97 22.89 -14.70
CA VAL A 359 -24.63 22.72 -16.12
C VAL A 359 -24.60 21.22 -16.44
N PRO A 360 -25.15 20.77 -17.59
CA PRO A 360 -25.15 19.36 -17.96
C PRO A 360 -23.72 18.89 -18.32
N VAL A 361 -23.27 17.83 -17.64
CA VAL A 361 -22.01 17.14 -17.94
C VAL A 361 -22.16 16.39 -19.27
N LEU A 362 -21.40 16.81 -20.29
CA LEU A 362 -21.19 16.02 -21.50
C LEU A 362 -20.35 14.79 -21.14
N ALA A 363 -20.88 13.60 -21.46
CA ALA A 363 -20.13 12.34 -21.38
C ALA A 363 -18.98 12.32 -22.39
N PRO A 364 -17.73 12.00 -22.00
CA PRO A 364 -16.70 11.64 -22.94
C PRO A 364 -16.92 10.22 -23.47
N ILE A 365 -16.77 10.12 -24.79
CA ILE A 365 -16.97 8.96 -25.65
C ILE A 365 -16.05 7.80 -25.25
N LEU A 366 -16.64 6.61 -25.04
CA LEU A 366 -15.92 5.35 -24.93
C LEU A 366 -15.07 5.08 -26.19
N VAL A 367 -13.78 4.89 -26.02
CA VAL A 367 -12.95 4.13 -26.97
C VAL A 367 -12.75 2.73 -26.40
N PRO A 368 -13.36 1.68 -26.96
CA PRO A 368 -13.18 0.33 -26.43
C PRO A 368 -11.80 -0.19 -26.80
N PHE A 369 -10.96 -0.45 -25.80
CA PHE A 369 -9.79 -1.32 -25.95
C PHE A 369 -10.27 -2.74 -26.24
N ARG A 370 -10.23 -3.14 -27.52
CA ARG A 370 -10.49 -4.52 -27.95
C ARG A 370 -9.32 -5.41 -27.55
N LEU A 371 -9.55 -6.33 -26.61
CA LEU A 371 -8.75 -7.55 -26.47
C LEU A 371 -8.93 -8.44 -27.72
N PRO A 372 -7.87 -9.05 -28.27
CA PRO A 372 -7.96 -9.83 -29.50
C PRO A 372 -8.63 -11.19 -29.24
N SER A 373 -9.86 -11.35 -29.74
CA SER A 373 -10.53 -12.64 -29.84
C SER A 373 -9.86 -13.50 -30.92
N ARG A 374 -9.30 -14.66 -30.54
CA ARG A 374 -8.83 -15.69 -31.48
C ARG A 374 -10.00 -16.19 -32.35
N ARG A 375 -10.03 -15.84 -33.63
CA ARG A 375 -10.82 -16.56 -34.64
C ARG A 375 -10.03 -17.78 -35.11
N ARG A 376 -10.61 -18.97 -34.90
CA ARG A 376 -10.25 -20.21 -35.62
C ARG A 376 -10.48 -19.96 -37.11
N GLN A 377 -9.46 -20.08 -37.94
CA GLN A 377 -9.61 -20.18 -39.39
C GLN A 377 -9.34 -21.62 -39.82
N LEU A 378 -10.39 -22.25 -40.34
CA LEU A 378 -10.35 -23.51 -41.09
C LEU A 378 -9.48 -23.31 -42.35
N ARG A 379 -8.50 -24.21 -42.55
CA ARG A 379 -7.75 -24.33 -43.81
C ARG A 379 -8.62 -25.04 -44.85
N SER A 380 -8.84 -24.42 -46.00
CA SER A 380 -9.19 -25.09 -47.25
C SER A 380 -7.99 -25.05 -48.20
N HIS A 381 -7.51 -26.22 -48.60
CA HIS A 381 -6.55 -26.44 -49.70
C HIS A 381 -7.15 -25.94 -51.04
N SER A 382 -6.39 -25.31 -51.94
CA SER A 382 -5.57 -25.94 -53.01
C SER A 382 -5.26 -24.87 -54.12
N PRO A 383 -4.60 -25.14 -55.28
CA PRO A 383 -3.24 -24.63 -55.58
C PRO A 383 -3.06 -23.94 -56.98
N SER A 384 -1.98 -23.18 -57.19
CA SER A 384 -1.34 -22.94 -58.53
C SER A 384 -0.15 -21.96 -58.39
N ARG A 385 1.11 -22.40 -58.56
CA ARG A 385 1.96 -22.35 -59.78
C ARG A 385 2.19 -20.95 -60.38
N LEU A 386 3.43 -20.46 -60.19
CA LEU A 386 4.43 -19.87 -61.12
C LEU A 386 3.94 -19.15 -62.41
N PRO A 387 4.61 -18.05 -62.82
CA PRO A 387 6.01 -18.04 -63.31
C PRO A 387 6.84 -16.87 -62.70
N SER A 388 8.16 -16.72 -62.86
CA SER A 388 9.17 -17.19 -63.81
C SER A 388 10.53 -17.25 -63.11
#